data_AF-A0A662XIZ3-F1
#
_entry.id   AF-A0A662XIZ3-F1
#
_cell.length_a   1.000
_cell.length_b   1.000
_cell.length_c   1.000
_cell.angle_alpha   90.00
_cell.angle_beta   90.00
_cell.angle_gamma   90.00
#
_symmetry.space_group_name_H-M   'P 1'
#
loop_
_entity.id
_entity.type
_entity.pdbx_description
1 polymer ?
#
loop_
_entity_poly.entity_id
_entity_poly.type
_entity_poly.pdbx_seq_one_letter_code
_entity_poly.pdbx_strand_id
1 'polypeptide(L)'
;MSTEHYSAHQKSLGRPISPHVTIYTMPATAKSSITNRFAAMGMSTAFAAGSAVAFVGGDIPAMIYAAQDLIPGFATASKLLVAFPISYHLLSAARAATFARMPQFINNADGPKSTYALFGASAVITLAAGAYTIKAPEDEVAVAEA
;
A
#
# COMPACT_ATOMS: atom_id res chain seq x y z
N MET A 1 38.28 -5.30 -4.16
CA MET A 1 38.22 -6.30 -3.07
C MET A 1 36.82 -6.89 -3.05
N SER A 2 36.69 -8.22 -3.18
CA SER A 2 35.40 -8.91 -3.14
C SER A 2 34.88 -8.99 -1.69
N THR A 3 33.61 -8.66 -1.49
CA THR A 3 32.91 -8.67 -0.18
C THR A 3 32.73 -10.08 0.40
N GLU A 4 32.85 -11.12 -0.44
CA GLU A 4 32.81 -12.53 -0.04
C GLU A 4 33.86 -12.83 1.04
N HIS A 5 35.06 -12.25 0.94
CA HIS A 5 36.13 -12.47 1.91
C HIS A 5 35.85 -11.82 3.28
N TYR A 6 35.23 -10.63 3.30
CA TYR A 6 34.96 -9.94 4.56
C TYR A 6 33.87 -10.65 5.38
N SER A 7 32.73 -10.95 4.76
CA SER A 7 31.61 -11.59 5.44
C SER A 7 31.95 -12.99 5.92
N ALA A 8 32.65 -13.78 5.10
CA ALA A 8 33.13 -15.11 5.50
C ALA A 8 34.12 -15.03 6.67
N HIS A 9 35.02 -14.04 6.67
CA HIS A 9 35.95 -13.82 7.77
C HIS A 9 35.26 -13.37 9.06
N GLN A 10 34.30 -12.42 9.02
CA GLN A 10 33.56 -12.03 10.22
C GLN A 10 32.75 -13.20 10.79
N LYS A 11 32.17 -14.04 9.92
CA LYS A 11 31.45 -15.25 10.30
C LYS A 11 32.38 -16.29 10.94
N SER A 12 33.59 -16.50 10.41
CA SER A 12 34.57 -17.44 10.99
C SER A 12 35.08 -16.98 12.36
N LEU A 13 35.09 -15.66 12.62
CA LEU A 13 35.41 -15.08 13.92
C LEU A 13 34.26 -15.18 14.94
N GLY A 14 33.09 -15.71 14.56
CA GLY A 14 31.94 -15.86 15.47
C GLY A 14 31.39 -14.52 15.99
N ARG A 15 31.64 -13.42 15.28
CA ARG A 15 31.22 -12.08 15.72
C ARG A 15 29.71 -11.89 15.54
N PRO A 16 28.98 -11.45 16.57
CA PRO A 16 27.56 -11.13 16.44
C PRO A 16 27.37 -9.86 15.60
N ILE A 17 26.24 -9.78 14.90
CA ILE A 17 25.79 -8.54 14.24
C ILE A 17 25.13 -7.66 15.30
N SER A 18 25.53 -6.39 15.36
CA SER A 18 24.92 -5.44 16.29
C SER A 18 23.40 -5.29 16.02
N PRO A 19 22.59 -5.09 17.07
CA PRO A 19 21.17 -4.81 16.88
C PRO A 19 20.98 -3.53 16.08
N HIS A 20 19.97 -3.52 15.20
CA HIS A 20 19.71 -2.41 14.27
C HIS A 20 18.23 -2.04 14.30
N VAL A 21 17.35 -2.73 13.56
CA VAL A 21 15.90 -2.40 13.53
C VAL A 21 15.25 -2.44 14.92
N THR A 22 15.72 -3.32 15.80
CA THR A 22 15.18 -3.50 17.15
C THR A 22 15.50 -2.36 18.12
N ILE A 23 16.53 -1.55 17.83
CA ILE A 23 16.96 -0.43 18.69
C ILE A 23 16.92 0.93 17.98
N TYR A 24 16.63 0.95 16.68
CA TYR A 24 16.65 2.17 15.89
C TYR A 24 15.34 2.95 16.02
N THR A 25 15.43 4.19 16.47
CA THR A 25 14.29 5.11 16.52
C THR A 25 13.91 5.55 15.11
N MET A 26 12.92 4.86 14.54
CA MET A 26 12.49 5.06 13.16
C MET A 26 11.90 6.47 12.92
N PRO A 27 12.54 7.32 12.10
CA PRO A 27 11.95 8.60 11.70
C PRO A 27 10.71 8.36 10.83
N ALA A 28 9.86 9.39 10.71
CA ALA A 28 8.64 9.32 9.89
C ALA A 28 8.94 8.88 8.44
N THR A 29 10.02 9.38 7.86
CA THR A 29 10.49 9.03 6.51
C THR A 29 10.83 7.55 6.36
N ALA A 30 11.46 6.92 7.36
CA ALA A 30 11.75 5.49 7.34
C ALA A 30 10.47 4.66 7.42
N LYS A 31 9.53 5.02 8.30
CA LYS A 31 8.19 4.39 8.36
C LYS A 31 7.42 4.53 7.04
N SER A 32 7.53 5.69 6.40
CA SER A 32 6.95 5.92 5.06
C SER A 32 7.58 5.02 3.99
N SER A 33 8.90 4.85 4.01
CA SER A 33 9.62 3.96 3.11
C SER A 33 9.17 2.50 3.27
N ILE A 34 8.97 2.03 4.51
CA ILE A 34 8.45 0.70 4.82
C ILE A 34 7.02 0.56 4.29
N THR A 35 6.15 1.53 4.57
CA THR A 35 4.75 1.55 4.10
C THR A 35 4.67 1.45 2.58
N ASN A 36 5.54 2.17 1.85
CA ASN A 36 5.58 2.13 0.39
C ASN A 36 5.88 0.72 -0.16
N ARG A 37 6.78 -0.02 0.51
CA ARG A 37 7.11 -1.41 0.14
C ARG A 37 5.94 -2.34 0.41
N PHE A 38 5.28 -2.23 1.56
CA PHE A 38 4.10 -3.05 1.86
C PHE A 38 2.92 -2.75 0.93
N ALA A 39 2.70 -1.49 0.56
CA ALA A 39 1.69 -1.13 -0.44
C ALA A 39 1.99 -1.79 -1.80
N ALA A 40 3.25 -1.73 -2.25
CA ALA A 40 3.69 -2.38 -3.49
C ALA A 40 3.49 -3.90 -3.44
N MET A 41 3.99 -4.55 -2.39
CA MET A 41 3.86 -6.00 -2.21
C MET A 41 2.39 -6.42 -2.17
N GLY A 42 1.56 -5.71 -1.41
CA GLY A 42 0.12 -6.00 -1.33
C GLY A 42 -0.56 -5.94 -2.69
N MET A 43 -0.30 -4.90 -3.48
CA MET A 43 -0.85 -4.78 -4.84
C MET A 43 -0.32 -5.88 -5.77
N SER A 44 1.00 -6.11 -5.80
CA SER A 44 1.60 -7.14 -6.65
C SER A 44 1.08 -8.53 -6.31
N THR A 45 0.96 -8.87 -5.02
CA THR A 45 0.38 -10.12 -4.56
C THR A 45 -1.09 -10.23 -4.94
N ALA A 46 -1.88 -9.17 -4.79
CA ALA A 46 -3.29 -9.18 -5.16
C ALA A 46 -3.48 -9.44 -6.67
N PHE A 47 -2.71 -8.76 -7.53
CA PHE A 47 -2.74 -8.99 -8.97
C PHE A 47 -2.28 -10.41 -9.34
N ALA A 48 -1.19 -10.88 -8.74
CA ALA A 48 -0.68 -12.23 -9.01
C ALA A 48 -1.67 -13.31 -8.58
N ALA A 49 -2.24 -13.19 -7.37
CA ALA A 49 -3.21 -14.13 -6.84
C ALA A 49 -4.53 -14.12 -7.64
N GLY A 50 -5.07 -12.94 -7.95
CA GLY A 50 -6.27 -12.81 -8.78
C GLY A 50 -6.07 -13.40 -10.18
N SER A 51 -4.90 -13.15 -10.79
CA SER A 51 -4.52 -13.73 -12.08
C SER A 51 -4.40 -15.25 -12.01
N ALA A 52 -3.80 -15.78 -10.95
CA ALA A 52 -3.66 -17.22 -10.77
C ALA A 52 -5.01 -17.93 -10.61
N VAL A 53 -5.94 -17.34 -9.85
CA VAL A 53 -7.30 -17.87 -9.70
C VAL A 53 -8.05 -17.83 -11.03
N ALA A 54 -7.98 -16.71 -11.76
CA ALA A 54 -8.59 -16.61 -13.08
C ALA A 54 -7.99 -17.63 -14.07
N PHE A 55 -6.68 -17.86 -14.00
CA PHE A 55 -5.97 -18.81 -14.87
C PHE A 55 -6.45 -20.26 -14.69
N VAL A 56 -6.82 -20.68 -13.47
CA VAL A 56 -7.36 -22.02 -13.20
C VAL A 56 -8.88 -22.12 -13.40
N GLY A 57 -9.51 -21.09 -13.97
CA GLY A 57 -10.94 -21.07 -14.30
C GLY A 57 -11.84 -20.46 -13.23
N GLY A 58 -11.29 -19.77 -12.22
CA GLY A 58 -12.08 -19.06 -11.22
C GLY A 58 -12.69 -17.76 -11.76
N ASP A 59 -13.95 -17.49 -11.39
CA ASP A 59 -14.66 -16.25 -11.72
C ASP A 59 -14.49 -15.22 -10.60
N ILE A 60 -13.53 -14.30 -10.79
CA ILE A 60 -13.20 -13.25 -9.82
C ILE A 60 -14.40 -12.32 -9.55
N PRO A 61 -15.11 -11.78 -10.57
CA PRO A 61 -16.35 -11.04 -10.33
C PRO A 61 -17.37 -11.78 -9.47
N ALA A 62 -17.67 -13.05 -9.78
CA ALA A 62 -18.63 -13.83 -9.00
C ALA A 62 -18.19 -14.01 -7.54
N MET A 63 -16.90 -14.24 -7.29
CA MET A 63 -16.35 -14.32 -5.93
C MET A 63 -16.48 -12.99 -5.17
N ILE A 64 -16.29 -11.86 -5.83
CA ILE A 64 -16.46 -10.53 -5.21
C ILE A 64 -17.92 -10.30 -4.83
N TYR A 65 -18.87 -10.61 -5.72
CA TYR A 65 -20.29 -10.48 -5.42
C TYR A 65 -20.73 -11.41 -4.29
N ALA A 66 -20.31 -12.67 -4.30
CA ALA A 66 -20.57 -13.60 -3.20
C ALA A 66 -20.01 -13.07 -1.86
N ALA A 67 -18.83 -12.46 -1.85
CA ALA A 67 -18.28 -11.85 -0.65
C ALA A 67 -19.06 -10.61 -0.19
N GLN A 68 -19.62 -9.81 -1.10
CA GLN A 68 -20.49 -8.69 -0.78
C GLN A 68 -21.78 -9.14 -0.09
N ASP A 69 -22.35 -10.27 -0.51
CA ASP A 69 -23.59 -10.82 0.06
C ASP A 69 -23.35 -11.52 1.41
N LEU A 70 -22.24 -12.24 1.55
CA LEU A 70 -21.96 -13.07 2.73
C LEU A 70 -21.32 -12.31 3.90
N ILE A 71 -20.57 -11.24 3.62
CA ILE A 71 -19.75 -10.57 4.62
C ILE A 71 -20.27 -9.13 4.82
N PRO A 72 -20.97 -8.86 5.94
CA PRO A 72 -21.45 -7.51 6.25
C PRO A 72 -20.33 -6.47 6.21
N GLY A 73 -20.54 -5.39 5.46
CA GLY A 73 -19.57 -4.31 5.33
C GLY A 73 -18.39 -4.59 4.39
N PHE A 74 -18.36 -5.73 3.69
CA PHE A 74 -17.27 -6.09 2.77
C PHE A 74 -17.04 -5.05 1.68
N ALA A 75 -18.10 -4.49 1.09
CA ALA A 75 -17.98 -3.48 0.04
C ALA A 75 -17.20 -2.24 0.51
N THR A 76 -17.49 -1.72 1.70
CA THR A 76 -16.77 -0.57 2.25
C THR A 76 -15.35 -0.95 2.67
N ALA A 77 -15.18 -2.07 3.37
CA ALA A 77 -13.88 -2.51 3.85
C ALA A 77 -12.89 -2.80 2.70
N SER A 78 -13.35 -3.49 1.66
CA SER A 78 -12.54 -3.79 0.47
C SER A 78 -12.13 -2.51 -0.28
N LYS A 79 -13.03 -1.53 -0.43
CA LYS A 79 -12.68 -0.22 -1.03
C LYS A 79 -11.58 0.48 -0.25
N LEU A 80 -11.66 0.53 1.09
CA LEU A 80 -10.61 1.14 1.91
C LEU A 80 -9.29 0.38 1.79
N LEU A 81 -9.34 -0.95 1.84
CA LEU A 81 -8.16 -1.83 1.75
C LEU A 81 -7.44 -1.70 0.42
N VAL A 82 -8.17 -1.50 -0.68
CA VAL A 82 -7.62 -1.35 -2.03
C VAL A 82 -7.18 0.09 -2.31
N ALA A 83 -7.97 1.09 -1.89
CA ALA A 83 -7.69 2.49 -2.18
C ALA A 83 -6.45 3.03 -1.47
N PHE A 84 -6.18 2.59 -0.23
CA PHE A 84 -5.00 3.03 0.51
C PHE A 84 -3.67 2.67 -0.18
N PRO A 85 -3.35 1.39 -0.48
CA PRO A 85 -2.07 1.05 -1.08
C PRO A 85 -1.90 1.69 -2.46
N ILE A 86 -2.95 1.81 -3.25
CA ILE A 86 -2.89 2.48 -4.56
C ILE A 86 -2.56 3.97 -4.40
N SER A 87 -3.36 4.69 -3.61
CA SER A 87 -3.18 6.13 -3.41
C SER A 87 -1.83 6.46 -2.77
N TYR A 88 -1.43 5.68 -1.76
CA TYR A 88 -0.16 5.85 -1.07
C TYR A 88 1.04 5.58 -1.98
N HIS A 89 1.04 4.46 -2.69
CA HIS A 89 2.16 4.09 -3.55
C HIS A 89 2.33 5.08 -4.71
N LEU A 90 1.23 5.53 -5.31
CA LEU A 90 1.26 6.50 -6.41
C LEU A 90 1.78 7.87 -5.94
N LEU A 91 1.25 8.41 -4.84
CA LEU A 91 1.72 9.69 -4.30
C LEU A 91 3.17 9.60 -3.79
N SER A 92 3.58 8.46 -3.24
CA SER A 92 4.96 8.19 -2.86
C SER A 92 5.90 8.18 -4.07
N ALA A 93 5.45 7.60 -5.20
CA ALA A 93 6.21 7.63 -6.45
C ALA A 93 6.39 9.06 -6.97
N ALA A 94 5.35 9.90 -6.88
CA ALA A 94 5.45 11.32 -7.21
C ALA A 94 6.49 12.02 -6.30
N ARG A 95 6.43 11.81 -4.98
CA ARG A 95 7.43 12.35 -4.04
C ARG A 95 8.85 11.88 -4.36
N ALA A 96 9.03 10.59 -4.69
CA ALA A 96 10.33 10.06 -5.08
C ALA A 96 10.86 10.71 -6.37
N ALA A 97 9.99 10.92 -7.36
CA ALA A 97 10.33 11.63 -8.59
C ALA A 97 10.69 13.11 -8.34
N THR A 98 10.04 13.75 -7.36
CA THR A 98 10.42 15.08 -6.87
C THR A 98 11.81 15.06 -6.25
N PHE A 99 12.10 14.14 -5.34
CA PHE A 99 13.41 14.02 -4.69
C PHE A 99 14.54 13.73 -5.69
N ALA A 100 14.28 12.93 -6.72
CA ALA A 100 15.25 12.67 -7.78
C ALA A 100 15.59 13.92 -8.59
N ARG A 101 14.62 14.81 -8.83
CA ARG A 101 14.82 16.06 -9.60
C ARG A 101 15.28 17.24 -8.74
N MET A 102 14.90 17.24 -7.47
CA MET A 102 15.11 18.34 -6.53
C MET A 102 15.64 17.77 -5.20
N PRO A 103 16.93 17.38 -5.16
CA PRO A 103 17.52 16.69 -4.01
C PRO A 103 17.63 17.58 -2.77
N GLN A 104 17.50 18.91 -2.91
CA GLN A 104 17.49 19.84 -1.78
C GLN A 104 16.38 19.55 -0.76
N PHE A 105 15.30 18.87 -1.16
CA PHE A 105 14.21 18.47 -0.27
C PHE A 105 14.50 17.21 0.56
N ILE A 106 15.65 16.56 0.34
CA ILE A 106 16.09 15.40 1.12
C ILE A 106 16.81 15.90 2.37
N ASN A 107 16.04 16.43 3.31
CA ASN A 107 16.56 16.96 4.57
C ASN A 107 15.58 16.69 5.74
N ASN A 108 16.04 16.96 6.96
CA ASN A 108 15.28 16.67 8.18
C ASN A 108 14.10 17.63 8.43
N ALA A 109 13.98 18.73 7.68
CA ALA A 109 12.83 19.63 7.75
C ALA A 109 11.74 19.21 6.76
N ASP A 110 12.11 18.95 5.50
CA ASP A 110 11.15 18.71 4.41
C ASP A 110 10.76 17.23 4.27
N GLY A 111 11.67 16.31 4.60
CA GLY A 111 11.40 14.87 4.60
C GLY A 111 10.22 14.48 5.50
N PRO A 112 10.20 14.89 6.78
CA PRO A 112 9.05 14.64 7.65
C PRO A 112 7.77 15.34 7.20
N LYS A 113 7.83 16.62 6.78
CA LYS A 113 6.65 17.37 6.31
C LYS A 113 5.99 16.70 5.11
N SER A 114 6.77 16.38 4.08
CA SER A 114 6.28 15.67 2.90
C SER A 114 5.77 14.26 3.24
N THR A 115 6.28 13.64 4.31
CA THR A 115 5.76 12.37 4.81
C THR A 115 4.37 12.51 5.42
N TYR A 116 4.14 13.52 6.27
CA TYR A 116 2.81 13.77 6.83
C TYR A 116 1.81 14.16 5.76
N ALA A 117 2.21 14.99 4.80
CA ALA A 117 1.40 15.34 3.64
C ALA A 117 1.02 14.10 2.81
N LEU A 118 1.98 13.19 2.58
CA LEU A 118 1.73 11.93 1.88
C LEU A 118 0.68 11.09 2.61
N PHE A 119 0.87 10.80 3.90
CA PHE A 119 -0.09 10.01 4.67
C PHE A 119 -1.48 10.66 4.73
N GLY A 120 -1.53 11.98 4.95
CA GLY A 120 -2.79 12.73 5.00
C GLY A 120 -3.54 12.68 3.67
N ALA A 121 -2.85 12.96 2.55
CA ALA A 121 -3.45 12.92 1.22
C ALA A 121 -3.96 11.52 0.86
N SER A 122 -3.16 10.47 1.13
CA SER A 122 -3.60 9.09 0.89
C SER A 122 -4.80 8.71 1.76
N ALA A 123 -4.84 9.13 3.03
CA ALA A 123 -5.97 8.87 3.90
C ALA A 123 -7.26 9.54 3.40
N VAL A 124 -7.18 10.81 2.97
CA VAL A 124 -8.34 11.52 2.39
C VAL A 124 -8.85 10.81 1.13
N ILE A 125 -7.96 10.44 0.20
CA ILE A 125 -8.34 9.71 -1.02
C ILE A 125 -8.99 8.37 -0.68
N THR A 126 -8.43 7.65 0.29
CA THR A 126 -8.95 6.35 0.75
C THR A 126 -10.34 6.48 1.33
N LEU A 127 -10.56 7.45 2.22
CA LEU A 127 -11.86 7.68 2.84
C LEU A 127 -12.90 8.12 1.81
N ALA A 128 -12.52 9.00 0.87
CA ALA A 128 -13.39 9.39 -0.23
C ALA A 128 -13.79 8.17 -1.08
N ALA A 129 -12.84 7.29 -1.41
CA ALA A 129 -13.12 6.07 -2.15
C ALA A 129 -14.04 5.10 -1.37
N GLY A 130 -13.88 4.99 -0.06
CA GLY A 130 -14.73 4.17 0.80
C GLY A 130 -16.16 4.71 0.94
N ALA A 131 -16.31 6.03 0.99
CA ALA A 131 -17.61 6.70 1.11
C ALA A 131 -18.37 6.79 -0.22
N TYR A 132 -17.66 6.79 -1.36
CA TYR A 132 -18.28 6.90 -2.67
C TYR A 132 -18.84 5.55 -3.14
N THR A 133 -20.14 5.52 -3.47
CA THR A 133 -20.81 4.38 -4.11
C THR A 133 -21.29 4.77 -5.50
N ILE A 134 -21.05 3.92 -6.49
CA ILE A 134 -21.37 4.18 -7.91
C ILE A 134 -22.80 3.73 -8.26
N LYS A 135 -23.49 2.96 -7.39
CA LYS A 135 -24.92 2.64 -7.56
C LYS A 135 -25.74 3.25 -6.41
N ALA A 136 -26.75 4.03 -6.80
CA ALA A 136 -27.87 4.39 -5.94
C ALA A 136 -28.67 3.12 -5.57
N PRO A 137 -29.35 3.07 -4.41
CA PRO A 137 -30.30 2.01 -4.11
C PRO A 137 -31.36 1.98 -5.22
N GLU A 138 -31.76 0.80 -5.65
CA GLU A 138 -32.75 0.59 -6.71
C GLU A 138 -34.18 0.87 -6.18
N ASP A 139 -34.43 2.07 -5.66
CA ASP A 139 -35.75 2.48 -5.15
C ASP A 139 -36.53 3.37 -6.14
N GLU A 140 -36.03 3.58 -7.37
CA GLU A 140 -36.69 4.46 -8.37
C GLU A 140 -37.27 3.72 -9.59
N VAL A 141 -36.98 2.42 -9.77
CA VAL A 141 -37.54 1.66 -10.91
C VAL A 141 -38.96 1.13 -10.62
N ALA A 142 -39.34 1.02 -9.35
CA ALA A 142 -40.67 0.50 -8.96
C ALA A 142 -41.82 1.52 -9.06
N VAL A 143 -41.54 2.80 -9.34
CA VAL A 143 -42.57 3.86 -9.41
C VAL A 143 -42.92 4.23 -10.86
N ALA A 144 -42.16 3.72 -11.84
CA ALA A 144 -42.42 3.98 -13.27
C ALA A 144 -43.33 2.95 -13.95
N GLU A 145 -43.71 1.87 -13.26
CA GLU A 145 -44.64 0.84 -13.74
C GLU A 145 -45.92 0.71 -12.89
N ALA A 146 -46.28 1.76 -12.12
CA ALA A 146 -47.54 1.83 -11.36
C ALA A 146 -48.52 2.87 -11.94
#